data_AF-A0A8X6KZK6-F1
#
_entry.id   AF-A0A8X6KZK6-F1
#
_cell.length_a   1.000
_cell.length_b   1.000
_cell.length_c   1.000
_cell.angle_alpha   90.00
_cell.angle_beta   90.00
_cell.angle_gamma   90.00
#
_symmetry.space_group_name_H-M   'P 1'
#
loop_
_entity.id
_entity.type
_entity.pdbx_description
1 polymer ?
#
loop_
_entity_poly.entity_id
_entity_poly.type
_entity_poly.pdbx_seq_one_letter_code
_entity_poly.pdbx_strand_id
1 'polypeptide(L)' 'MPILDLPNKYEIVKDYVEEKEFTSPGTFHDPDFEAEDLNEPHRLNQAELSNFVRDLDLPKQKAEVLASRQQQWNLLL' A
#
# COMPACT_ATOMS: atom_id res chain seq x y z
N MET A 1 -4.47 11.80 -40.95
CA MET A 1 -3.91 10.82 -39.98
C MET A 1 -4.82 9.59 -40.05
N PRO A 2 -4.36 8.42 -40.51
CA PRO A 2 -5.19 7.22 -40.46
C PRO A 2 -5.23 6.72 -39.01
N ILE A 3 -6.41 6.28 -38.59
CA ILE A 3 -6.62 5.65 -37.28
C ILE A 3 -5.98 4.27 -37.37
N LEU A 4 -5.06 3.93 -36.45
CA LEU A 4 -4.60 2.56 -36.30
C LEU A 4 -5.73 1.75 -35.68
N ASP A 5 -6.23 0.75 -36.41
CA ASP A 5 -7.22 -0.19 -35.88
C ASP A 5 -6.64 -0.94 -34.68
N LEU A 6 -7.38 -0.93 -33.57
CA LEU A 6 -7.02 -1.64 -32.35
C LEU A 6 -6.86 -3.13 -32.65
N PRO A 7 -5.76 -3.79 -32.24
CA PRO A 7 -5.60 -5.22 -32.42
C PRO A 7 -6.78 -5.95 -31.75
N ASN A 8 -7.51 -6.66 -32.59
CA ASN A 8 -8.68 -7.45 -32.24
C ASN A 8 -8.28 -8.50 -31.18
N LYS A 9 -9.13 -8.64 -30.14
CA LYS A 9 -9.22 -9.72 -29.15
C LYS A 9 -7.94 -10.54 -28.94
N TYR A 10 -7.31 -10.37 -27.78
CA TYR A 10 -6.28 -11.30 -27.28
C TYR A 10 -6.84 -12.74 -27.26
N GLU A 11 -6.37 -13.56 -28.18
CA GLU A 11 -6.46 -15.01 -28.03
C GLU A 11 -5.33 -15.41 -27.08
N ILE A 12 -5.73 -15.90 -25.90
CA ILE A 12 -4.80 -16.49 -24.95
C ILE A 12 -4.28 -17.76 -25.61
N VAL A 13 -3.09 -17.67 -26.20
CA VAL A 13 -2.35 -18.83 -26.69
C VAL A 13 -1.99 -19.66 -25.46
N LYS A 14 -2.60 -20.84 -25.32
CA LYS A 14 -2.29 -21.80 -24.26
C LYS A 14 -0.99 -22.52 -24.62
N ASP A 15 0.10 -21.79 -24.66
CA ASP A 15 1.42 -22.39 -24.79
C ASP A 15 1.94 -22.72 -23.39
N TYR A 16 1.82 -24.00 -23.07
CA TYR A 16 2.49 -24.79 -22.04
C TYR A 16 3.45 -24.01 -21.12
N VAL A 17 2.91 -23.50 -20.02
CA VAL A 17 3.71 -23.18 -18.85
C VAL A 17 3.90 -24.50 -18.11
N GLU A 18 5.12 -25.04 -18.19
CA GLU A 18 5.62 -26.06 -17.27
C GLU A 18 5.21 -25.65 -15.85
N GLU A 19 4.40 -26.49 -15.18
CA GLU A 19 3.88 -26.22 -13.85
C GLU A 19 5.02 -26.18 -12.83
N LYS A 20 5.76 -25.06 -12.79
CA LYS A 20 6.37 -24.62 -11.55
C LYS A 20 5.23 -24.08 -10.72
N GLU A 21 4.80 -24.90 -9.77
CA GLU A 21 4.01 -24.46 -8.62
C GLU A 21 4.50 -23.07 -8.21
N PHE A 22 3.66 -22.06 -8.42
CA PHE A 22 3.82 -20.77 -7.79
C PHE A 22 3.54 -20.98 -6.31
N THR A 23 4.54 -21.45 -5.58
CA THR A 23 4.48 -21.59 -4.14
C THR A 23 4.46 -20.19 -3.55
N SER A 24 3.25 -19.70 -3.25
CA SER A 24 2.96 -18.59 -2.34
C SER A 24 3.51 -17.19 -2.73
N PRO A 25 2.85 -16.09 -2.35
CA PRO A 25 3.53 -14.82 -2.16
C PRO A 25 4.77 -15.10 -1.28
N GLY A 26 5.96 -14.75 -1.75
CA GLY A 26 7.19 -14.96 -0.99
C GLY A 26 7.20 -14.09 0.25
N THR A 27 6.59 -14.57 1.34
CA THR A 27 6.79 -13.99 2.66
C THR A 27 8.20 -14.37 3.06
N PHE A 28 9.16 -13.47 2.83
CA PHE A 28 10.42 -13.48 3.55
C PHE A 28 10.04 -13.33 5.02
N HIS A 29 9.89 -14.46 5.71
CA HIS A 29 9.53 -14.48 7.11
C HIS A 29 10.80 -14.14 7.88
N ASP A 30 10.92 -12.89 8.30
CA ASP A 30 11.96 -12.46 9.21
C ASP A 30 11.70 -13.16 10.56
N PRO A 31 12.64 -13.99 11.07
CA PRO A 31 12.45 -14.70 12.33
C PRO A 31 12.40 -13.77 13.55
N ASP A 32 12.85 -12.52 13.41
CA ASP A 32 12.76 -11.49 14.46
C ASP A 32 11.49 -10.64 14.33
N PHE A 33 10.72 -10.80 13.25
CA PHE A 33 9.47 -10.06 13.03
C PHE A 33 8.29 -10.81 13.63
N GLU A 34 7.94 -10.43 14.86
CA GLU A 34 6.69 -10.81 15.50
C GLU A 34 5.58 -9.88 15.00
N ALA A 35 4.78 -10.35 14.04
CA ALA A 35 3.58 -9.64 13.63
C ALA A 35 2.56 -9.68 14.79
N GLU A 36 2.49 -8.62 15.59
CA GLU A 36 1.36 -8.40 16.49
C GLU A 36 0.06 -8.49 15.67
N ASP A 37 -1.03 -9.01 16.26
CA ASP A 37 -2.29 -9.29 15.58
C ASP A 37 -2.85 -8.00 14.91
N LEU A 38 -2.46 -7.74 13.65
CA LEU A 38 -2.67 -6.50 12.88
C LEU A 38 -4.13 -6.28 12.47
N ASN A 39 -5.07 -7.03 13.05
CA ASN A 39 -6.49 -6.87 12.75
C ASN A 39 -7.03 -5.50 13.22
N GLU A 40 -6.33 -4.82 14.12
CA GLU A 40 -6.64 -3.43 14.48
C GLU A 40 -5.71 -2.43 13.76
N PRO A 41 -6.26 -1.47 12.98
CA PRO A 41 -5.44 -0.44 12.35
C PRO A 41 -4.70 0.41 13.41
N HIS A 42 -3.40 0.59 13.20
CA HIS A 42 -2.55 1.40 14.08
C HIS A 42 -3.05 2.86 14.13
N ARG A 43 -3.41 3.31 15.33
CA ARG A 43 -3.93 4.66 15.58
C ARG A 43 -2.80 5.58 16.03
N LEU A 44 -2.42 6.48 15.14
CA LEU A 44 -1.44 7.50 15.44
C LEU A 44 -1.97 8.51 16.46
N ASN A 45 -1.20 8.79 17.50
CA ASN A 45 -1.48 9.85 18.45
C ASN A 45 -0.88 11.21 17.99
N GLN A 46 -1.23 12.29 18.69
CA GLN A 46 -0.79 13.65 18.32
C GLN A 46 0.73 13.84 18.42
N ALA A 47 1.39 13.19 19.38
CA ALA A 47 2.84 13.25 19.56
C ALA A 47 3.56 12.47 18.45
N GLU A 48 3.06 11.29 18.08
CA GLU A 48 3.57 10.50 16.95
C GLU A 48 3.42 11.26 15.64
N LEU A 49 2.26 11.86 15.41
CA LEU A 49 2.03 12.71 14.24
C LEU A 49 3.02 13.88 14.18
N SER A 50 3.27 14.53 15.32
CA SER A 50 4.25 15.64 15.40
C SER A 50 5.67 15.15 15.13
N ASN A 51 6.03 13.97 15.62
CA ASN A 51 7.32 13.35 15.32
C ASN A 51 7.42 13.04 13.83
N PHE A 52 6.40 12.45 13.20
CA PHE A 52 6.41 12.16 11.77
C PHE A 52 6.57 13.41 10.90
N VAL A 53 5.87 14.50 11.22
CA VAL A 53 6.01 15.76 10.47
C VAL A 53 7.45 16.28 10.52
N ARG A 54 8.10 16.18 11.68
CA ARG A 54 9.50 16.62 11.87
C ARG A 54 10.49 15.65 11.22
N ASP A 55 10.34 14.36 11.49
CA ASP A 55 11.34 13.34 11.13
C ASP A 55 11.33 13.08 9.61
N LEU A 56 10.19 13.29 8.94
CA LEU A 56 10.07 13.20 7.48
C LEU A 56 10.26 14.55 6.77
N ASP A 57 10.53 15.63 7.50
CA ASP A 57 10.61 17.01 6.99
C ASP A 57 9.49 17.35 5.98
N LEU A 58 8.24 17.06 6.38
CA LEU A 58 7.11 17.14 5.47
C LEU A 58 6.84 18.60 5.06
N PRO A 59 6.65 18.88 3.75
CA PRO A 59 6.15 20.16 3.30
C PRO A 59 4.82 20.49 3.99
N LYS A 60 4.61 21.77 4.32
CA LYS A 60 3.43 22.27 5.05
C LYS A 60 2.12 21.68 4.56
N GLN A 61 1.90 21.66 3.23
CA GLN A 61 0.66 21.12 2.64
C GLN A 61 0.44 19.64 2.96
N LYS A 62 1.50 18.82 2.99
CA LYS A 62 1.40 17.40 3.34
C LYS A 62 1.17 17.20 4.84
N ALA A 63 1.82 18.00 5.68
CA ALA A 63 1.62 17.97 7.12
C ALA A 63 0.17 18.36 7.50
N GLU A 64 -0.40 19.37 6.83
CA GLU A 64 -1.80 19.78 7.02
C GLU A 64 -2.80 18.69 6.60
N VAL A 65 -2.58 18.04 5.46
CA VAL A 65 -3.40 16.91 5.02
C VAL A 65 -3.34 15.76 6.01
N LEU A 66 -2.15 15.44 6.52
CA LEU A 66 -1.95 14.38 7.51
C LEU A 66 -2.68 14.70 8.82
N ALA A 67 -2.59 15.94 9.30
CA ALA A 67 -3.32 16.40 10.49
C ALA A 67 -4.84 16.38 10.30
N SER A 68 -5.34 16.79 9.14
CA SER A 68 -6.78 16.73 8.81
C SER A 68 -7.28 15.27 8.77
N ARG A 69 -6.49 14.36 8.18
CA ARG A 69 -6.79 12.92 8.15
C ARG A 69 -6.85 12.35 9.56
N GLN A 70 -5.91 12.74 10.43
CA GLN A 70 -5.89 12.31 11.83
C GLN A 70 -7.14 12.77 12.60
N GLN A 71 -7.52 14.04 12.44
CA GLN A 71 -8.73 14.57 13.06
C GLN A 71 -9.98 13.81 12.60
N GLN A 72 -10.07 13.50 11.29
CA GLN A 72 -11.19 12.72 10.76
C GLN A 72 -11.26 11.32 11.39
N TRP A 73 -10.12 10.65 11.58
CA TRP A 73 -10.08 9.34 12.25
C TRP A 73 -10.53 9.41 13.71
N ASN A 74 -10.20 10.50 14.41
CA ASN A 74 -10.68 10.71 15.78
C ASN A 74 -12.21 10.95 15.86
N LEU A 75 -12.85 11.39 14.78
CA LEU A 75 -14.30 11.64 14.73
C LEU A 75 -15.13 10.42 14.31
N LEU A 76 -14.51 9.39 13.75
CA LEU A 76 -15.17 8.14 13.33
C LEU A 76 -15.17 7.07 14.45
N LEU A 77 -14.83 7.48 15.67
CA LEU A 77 -14.80 6.70 16.91
C LEU A 77 -15.91 7.17 17.85
#